data_AF-A0A7K3UME2-F1
#
_entry.id   AF-A0A7K3UME2-F1
#
_cell.length_a   1.000
_cell.length_b   1.000
_cell.length_c   1.000
_cell.angle_alpha   90.00
_cell.angle_beta   90.00
_cell.angle_gamma   90.00
#
_symmetry.space_group_name_H-M   'P 1'
#
loop_
_entity.id
_entity.type
_entity.pdbx_description
1 polymer ?
#
loop_
_entity_poly.entity_id
_entity_poly.type
_entity_poly.pdbx_seq_one_letter_code
_entity_poly.pdbx_strand_id
1 'polypeptide(L)'
;MAGHSFTKSFKNLKKTVPLEPGILKVTGFLATVDKPSKLKITGTEERATLDLFVNGRLREKNVIRHMPTQRIVENYLYGQIHFDALDRPDADPFTSSREGIIEDDAQFALLKKDLKELLQKVIDQWDELRLERGEDGDDENPRKSKKERKALDMYNIAKSDYQAAGGAKATKDKVDTWLNQLQNDAAYNLQSYVDCFLSENLVRKYIEDKGLKLSTGVSSDATKWKKREDDTKGEANISFEIRAAPSTLSYLDMDALAVTAEGSKTTNGKQSLWSDAVQYKPARNAVGHTGLLSPVAKTHLNTTHENIKARLRALLSKP
;
A
#
# COMPACT_ATOMS: atom_id res chain seq x y z
N MET A 1 -29.22 8.15 -30.86
CA MET A 1 -29.21 8.19 -29.37
C MET A 1 -28.33 9.34 -28.95
N ALA A 2 -28.93 10.47 -28.59
CA ALA A 2 -28.19 11.63 -28.08
C ALA A 2 -27.70 11.27 -26.67
N GLY A 3 -26.43 10.90 -26.55
CA GLY A 3 -25.82 10.70 -25.25
C GLY A 3 -25.84 12.03 -24.50
N HIS A 4 -26.71 12.17 -23.51
CA HIS A 4 -26.52 13.17 -22.47
C HIS A 4 -25.16 12.86 -21.84
N SER A 5 -24.14 13.60 -22.24
CA SER A 5 -22.83 13.52 -21.60
C SER A 5 -23.01 14.18 -20.24
N PHE A 6 -23.48 13.39 -19.26
CA PHE A 6 -23.61 13.77 -17.85
C PHE A 6 -22.33 14.46 -17.35
N THR A 7 -21.20 14.10 -17.96
CA THR A 7 -19.87 14.66 -17.71
C THR A 7 -19.66 16.11 -18.12
N LYS A 8 -20.45 16.69 -19.05
CA LYS A 8 -20.31 18.09 -19.48
C LYS A 8 -20.51 19.11 -18.36
N SER A 9 -21.22 18.72 -17.30
CA SER A 9 -21.50 19.59 -16.15
C SER A 9 -20.38 19.58 -15.09
N PHE A 10 -19.48 18.59 -15.10
CA PHE A 10 -18.41 18.47 -14.12
C PHE A 10 -17.21 19.37 -14.48
N LYS A 11 -17.19 20.58 -13.93
CA LYS A 11 -16.12 21.57 -14.17
C LYS A 11 -14.75 21.20 -13.57
N ASN A 12 -14.73 20.32 -12.55
CA ASN A 12 -13.53 19.97 -11.79
C ASN A 12 -13.16 18.48 -11.91
N LEU A 13 -13.55 17.84 -13.02
CA LEU A 13 -13.30 16.42 -13.23
C LEU A 13 -11.80 16.16 -13.45
N LYS A 14 -11.18 15.41 -12.55
CA LYS A 14 -9.74 15.10 -12.63
C LYS A 14 -9.42 13.97 -13.62
N LYS A 15 -10.28 12.96 -13.76
CA LYS A 15 -10.12 11.80 -14.65
C LYS A 15 -11.50 11.20 -14.94
N THR A 16 -11.68 10.73 -16.16
CA THR A 16 -12.90 10.01 -16.60
C THR A 16 -12.47 8.61 -17.00
N VAL A 17 -13.17 7.59 -16.51
CA VAL A 17 -12.96 6.22 -16.94
C VAL A 17 -14.27 5.70 -17.52
N PRO A 18 -14.30 5.30 -18.81
CA PRO A 18 -15.48 4.65 -19.36
C PRO A 18 -15.68 3.31 -18.66
N LEU A 19 -16.90 3.06 -18.18
CA LEU A 19 -17.29 1.76 -17.66
C LEU A 19 -18.05 1.05 -18.79
N GLU A 20 -17.57 -0.13 -19.18
CA GLU A 20 -18.32 -0.94 -20.14
C GLU A 20 -19.65 -1.37 -19.49
N PRO A 21 -20.78 -1.20 -20.20
CA PRO A 21 -22.08 -1.59 -19.65
C PRO A 21 -22.08 -3.08 -19.32
N GLY A 22 -22.53 -3.38 -18.09
CA GLY A 22 -22.92 -4.73 -17.71
C GLY A 22 -24.16 -5.19 -18.47
N ILE A 23 -24.63 -6.40 -18.16
CA ILE A 23 -25.69 -7.12 -18.89
C ILE A 23 -27.04 -6.35 -18.92
N LEU A 24 -27.22 -5.34 -18.07
CA LEU A 24 -28.40 -4.47 -18.04
C LEU A 24 -28.21 -3.13 -18.77
N LYS A 25 -29.26 -2.66 -19.46
CA LYS A 25 -29.36 -1.33 -20.10
C LYS A 25 -29.48 -0.21 -19.05
N VAL A 26 -28.45 -0.04 -18.24
CA VAL A 26 -28.34 1.03 -17.26
C VAL A 26 -27.61 2.21 -17.89
N THR A 27 -28.06 3.43 -17.62
CA THR A 27 -27.35 4.65 -17.99
C THR A 27 -27.12 5.54 -16.78
N GLY A 28 -26.19 6.49 -16.85
CA GLY A 28 -25.90 7.40 -15.74
C GLY A 28 -24.40 7.56 -15.50
N PHE A 29 -24.03 7.91 -14.27
CA PHE A 29 -22.64 8.09 -13.88
C PHE A 29 -22.40 7.72 -12.41
N LEU A 30 -21.16 7.30 -12.14
CA LEU A 30 -20.59 7.18 -10.80
C LEU A 30 -19.42 8.15 -10.71
N ALA A 31 -19.31 8.86 -9.59
CA ALA A 31 -18.26 9.83 -9.36
C ALA A 31 -17.76 9.75 -7.91
N THR A 32 -16.48 10.07 -7.72
CA THR A 32 -15.88 10.15 -6.39
C THR A 32 -15.35 11.55 -6.14
N VAL A 33 -15.45 12.00 -4.89
CA VAL A 33 -14.82 13.25 -4.43
C VAL A 33 -13.42 13.01 -3.87
N ASP A 34 -12.65 14.06 -3.62
CA ASP A 34 -11.31 13.99 -3.02
C ASP A 34 -11.35 13.93 -1.47
N LYS A 35 -12.40 14.48 -0.85
CA LYS A 35 -12.65 14.39 0.60
C LYS A 35 -14.13 14.06 0.87
N PRO A 36 -14.46 13.19 1.83
CA PRO A 36 -15.85 12.82 2.13
C PRO A 36 -16.74 14.01 2.48
N SER A 37 -16.17 15.04 3.11
CA SER A 37 -16.89 16.26 3.48
C SER A 37 -17.46 17.01 2.27
N LYS A 38 -16.89 16.83 1.08
CA LYS A 38 -17.40 17.47 -0.16
C LYS A 38 -18.68 16.84 -0.70
N LEU A 39 -19.15 15.75 -0.11
CA LEU A 39 -20.49 15.23 -0.42
C LEU A 39 -21.59 16.03 0.28
N LYS A 40 -21.31 16.84 1.30
CA LYS A 40 -22.34 17.65 1.98
C LYS A 40 -22.95 18.65 1.00
N ILE A 41 -24.28 18.64 0.88
CA ILE A 41 -25.01 19.56 0.01
C ILE A 41 -25.14 20.89 0.75
N THR A 42 -24.61 21.95 0.15
CA THR A 42 -24.60 23.31 0.72
C THR A 42 -26.00 23.75 1.14
N GLY A 43 -26.14 24.22 2.38
CA GLY A 43 -27.42 24.70 2.92
C GLY A 43 -28.36 23.60 3.43
N THR A 44 -27.90 22.34 3.47
CA THR A 44 -28.67 21.21 4.01
C THR A 44 -27.81 20.36 4.94
N GLU A 45 -28.43 19.48 5.73
CA GLU A 45 -27.72 18.41 6.45
C GLU A 45 -27.60 17.11 5.62
N GLU A 46 -27.99 17.16 4.35
CA GLU A 46 -27.90 16.01 3.46
C GLU A 46 -26.54 15.89 2.77
N ARG A 47 -26.23 14.67 2.33
CA ARG A 47 -25.05 14.36 1.54
C ARG A 47 -25.49 13.78 0.20
N ALA A 48 -24.74 14.08 -0.86
CA ALA A 48 -24.94 13.45 -2.16
C ALA A 48 -24.72 11.94 -2.05
N THR A 49 -25.65 11.18 -2.61
CA THR A 49 -25.67 9.71 -2.56
C THR A 49 -25.66 9.13 -3.97
N LEU A 50 -25.68 7.79 -4.07
CA LEU A 50 -25.93 7.11 -5.33
C LEU A 50 -27.43 6.88 -5.51
N ASP A 51 -28.07 7.66 -6.36
CA ASP A 51 -29.52 7.67 -6.49
C ASP A 51 -29.98 6.94 -7.75
N LEU A 52 -31.10 6.21 -7.63
CA LEU A 52 -31.69 5.45 -8.72
C LEU A 52 -32.94 6.13 -9.26
N PHE A 53 -32.93 6.36 -10.57
CA PHE A 53 -34.01 6.94 -11.34
C PHE A 53 -34.64 5.90 -12.26
N VAL A 54 -35.95 6.00 -12.42
CA VAL A 54 -36.74 5.18 -13.35
C VAL A 54 -37.73 6.09 -14.06
N ASN A 55 -37.66 6.15 -15.39
CA ASN A 55 -38.45 7.02 -16.24
C ASN A 55 -38.40 8.49 -15.77
N GLY A 56 -37.20 8.94 -15.38
CA GLY A 56 -36.92 10.31 -14.93
C GLY A 56 -37.37 10.64 -13.49
N ARG A 57 -37.92 9.68 -12.74
CA ARG A 57 -38.31 9.88 -11.33
C ARG A 57 -37.31 9.25 -10.38
N LEU A 58 -36.98 9.93 -9.30
CA LEU A 58 -36.22 9.35 -8.19
C LEU A 58 -37.05 8.23 -7.56
N ARG A 59 -36.54 7.00 -7.55
CA ARG A 59 -37.22 5.82 -7.02
C ARG A 59 -36.56 5.21 -5.82
N GLU A 60 -35.25 5.39 -5.67
CA GLU A 60 -34.51 4.90 -4.53
C GLU A 60 -33.36 5.86 -4.24
N LYS A 61 -33.38 6.50 -3.05
CA LYS A 61 -32.29 7.32 -2.55
C LYS A 61 -31.22 6.41 -1.96
N ASN A 62 -29.95 6.64 -2.31
CA ASN A 62 -28.83 5.84 -1.83
C ASN A 62 -28.95 4.32 -2.07
N VAL A 63 -29.04 3.90 -3.33
CA VAL A 63 -29.26 2.49 -3.73
C VAL A 63 -28.20 1.51 -3.19
N ILE A 64 -26.98 1.99 -2.88
CA ILE A 64 -25.93 1.16 -2.29
C ILE A 64 -26.23 0.66 -0.88
N ARG A 65 -27.22 1.25 -0.18
CA ARG A 65 -27.65 0.78 1.16
C ARG A 65 -28.12 -0.69 1.16
N HIS A 66 -28.57 -1.16 0.00
CA HIS A 66 -28.99 -2.54 -0.24
C HIS A 66 -27.81 -3.50 -0.47
N MET A 67 -26.59 -2.97 -0.56
CA MET A 67 -25.36 -3.72 -0.86
C MET A 67 -24.16 -3.17 -0.06
N PRO A 68 -24.22 -3.14 1.29
CA PRO A 68 -23.15 -2.57 2.09
C PRO A 68 -21.85 -3.36 1.91
N THR A 69 -20.76 -2.66 1.61
CA THR A 69 -19.41 -3.25 1.48
C THR A 69 -18.52 -2.91 2.68
N GLN A 70 -18.94 -2.00 3.56
CA GLN A 70 -18.15 -1.44 4.68
C GLN A 70 -16.83 -0.77 4.23
N ARG A 71 -16.66 -0.53 2.92
CA ARG A 71 -15.44 0.04 2.36
C ARG A 71 -15.43 1.55 2.48
N ILE A 72 -14.25 2.10 2.70
CA ILE A 72 -14.08 3.55 2.88
C ILE A 72 -14.53 4.36 1.66
N VAL A 73 -14.44 3.79 0.44
CA VAL A 73 -14.82 4.47 -0.80
C VAL A 73 -16.28 4.89 -0.84
N GLU A 74 -17.17 4.20 -0.13
CA GLU A 74 -18.60 4.53 -0.08
C GLU A 74 -18.80 5.96 0.44
N ASN A 75 -17.93 6.42 1.34
CA ASN A 75 -17.94 7.78 1.86
C ASN A 75 -17.47 8.86 0.87
N TYR A 76 -16.99 8.45 -0.31
CA TYR A 76 -16.53 9.32 -1.39
C TYR A 76 -17.44 9.26 -2.61
N LEU A 77 -18.30 8.24 -2.70
CA LEU A 77 -19.08 7.91 -3.90
C LEU A 77 -20.39 8.69 -3.94
N TYR A 78 -20.72 9.22 -5.11
CA TYR A 78 -22.06 9.70 -5.44
C TYR A 78 -22.35 9.42 -6.91
N GLY A 79 -23.61 9.51 -7.31
CA GLY A 79 -23.95 9.32 -8.71
C GLY A 79 -25.44 9.27 -8.96
N GLN A 80 -25.76 9.07 -10.24
CA GLN A 80 -27.13 8.87 -10.70
C GLN A 80 -27.14 7.68 -11.62
N ILE A 81 -28.04 6.74 -11.34
CA ILE A 81 -28.26 5.53 -12.13
C ILE A 81 -29.68 5.59 -12.68
N HIS A 82 -29.83 5.33 -13.97
CA HIS A 82 -31.12 5.26 -14.66
C HIS A 82 -31.37 3.81 -15.09
N PHE A 83 -32.45 3.23 -14.58
CA PHE A 83 -32.86 1.85 -14.86
C PHE A 83 -34.34 1.79 -15.23
N ASP A 84 -34.66 2.29 -16.42
CA ASP A 84 -36.04 2.42 -16.91
C ASP A 84 -36.73 1.06 -17.09
N ALA A 85 -35.96 -0.02 -17.30
CA ALA A 85 -36.47 -1.38 -17.43
C ALA A 85 -37.10 -1.95 -16.14
N LEU A 86 -36.97 -1.25 -15.00
CA LEU A 86 -37.65 -1.63 -13.77
C LEU A 86 -39.17 -1.46 -13.90
N ASP A 87 -39.62 -0.39 -14.55
CA ASP A 87 -41.05 -0.08 -14.76
C ASP A 87 -41.61 -0.92 -15.90
N ARG A 88 -42.35 -1.98 -15.55
CA ARG A 88 -42.83 -2.99 -16.50
C ARG A 88 -44.34 -3.26 -16.35
N PRO A 89 -45.06 -3.63 -17.42
CA PRO A 89 -46.51 -3.74 -17.38
C PRO A 89 -47.03 -4.87 -16.48
N ASP A 90 -46.21 -5.89 -16.24
CA ASP A 90 -46.57 -7.16 -15.61
C ASP A 90 -46.24 -7.22 -14.10
N ALA A 91 -45.64 -6.17 -13.52
CA ALA A 91 -45.36 -6.08 -12.10
C ALA A 91 -45.26 -4.62 -11.62
N ASP A 92 -45.64 -4.35 -10.36
CA ASP A 92 -45.34 -3.09 -9.68
C ASP A 92 -44.17 -3.28 -8.71
N PRO A 93 -42.93 -2.94 -9.09
CA PRO A 93 -41.74 -3.14 -8.27
C PRO A 93 -41.57 -2.04 -7.21
N PHE A 94 -42.50 -1.09 -7.10
CA PHE A 94 -42.36 0.06 -6.21
C PHE A 94 -43.10 -0.16 -4.88
N THR A 95 -42.58 0.42 -3.81
CA THR A 95 -43.29 0.48 -2.54
C THR A 95 -44.55 1.34 -2.66
N SER A 96 -45.46 1.24 -1.68
CA SER A 96 -46.68 2.04 -1.62
C SER A 96 -46.42 3.56 -1.55
N SER A 97 -45.30 4.00 -0.98
CA SER A 97 -44.88 5.41 -1.03
C SER A 97 -44.37 5.84 -2.41
N ARG A 98 -44.06 4.89 -3.30
CA ARG A 98 -43.39 5.06 -4.60
C ARG A 98 -42.00 5.70 -4.54
N GLU A 99 -41.44 5.84 -3.33
CA GLU A 99 -40.10 6.34 -3.00
C GLU A 99 -39.12 5.23 -2.60
N GLY A 100 -39.47 3.97 -2.89
CA GLY A 100 -38.59 2.83 -2.72
C GLY A 100 -38.94 1.71 -3.69
N ILE A 101 -38.07 0.71 -3.74
CA ILE A 101 -38.24 -0.50 -4.55
C ILE A 101 -38.44 -1.70 -3.63
N ILE A 102 -39.29 -2.64 -4.04
CA ILE A 102 -39.49 -3.92 -3.35
C ILE A 102 -38.20 -4.74 -3.45
N GLU A 103 -37.60 -5.10 -2.31
CA GLU A 103 -36.26 -5.71 -2.29
C GLU A 103 -36.14 -7.05 -3.02
N ASP A 104 -37.24 -7.82 -3.04
CA ASP A 104 -37.37 -9.14 -3.65
C ASP A 104 -37.71 -9.09 -5.16
N ASP A 105 -37.82 -7.90 -5.75
CA ASP A 105 -38.06 -7.77 -7.18
C ASP A 105 -36.89 -8.35 -8.00
N ALA A 106 -37.22 -9.18 -9.00
CA ALA A 106 -36.23 -9.89 -9.79
C ALA A 106 -35.31 -8.94 -10.60
N GLN A 107 -35.84 -7.85 -11.16
CA GLN A 107 -35.04 -6.87 -11.90
C GLN A 107 -34.17 -6.05 -10.95
N PHE A 108 -34.68 -5.72 -9.77
CA PHE A 108 -33.89 -5.06 -8.74
C PHE A 108 -32.76 -5.94 -8.20
N ALA A 109 -33.00 -7.25 -8.02
CA ALA A 109 -31.97 -8.21 -7.64
C ALA A 109 -30.84 -8.31 -8.69
N LEU A 110 -31.19 -8.30 -9.98
CA LEU A 110 -30.21 -8.26 -11.07
C LEU A 110 -29.41 -6.95 -11.06
N LEU A 111 -30.09 -5.81 -10.89
CA LEU A 111 -29.42 -4.51 -10.76
C LEU A 111 -28.43 -4.50 -9.59
N LYS A 112 -28.83 -5.03 -8.42
CA LYS A 112 -27.94 -5.15 -7.25
C LYS A 112 -26.69 -5.96 -7.60
N LYS A 113 -26.84 -7.09 -8.26
CA LYS A 113 -25.69 -7.92 -8.68
C LYS A 113 -24.73 -7.14 -9.59
N ASP A 114 -25.24 -6.56 -10.68
CA ASP A 114 -24.42 -5.83 -11.65
C ASP A 114 -23.76 -4.59 -11.02
N LEU A 115 -24.51 -3.87 -10.17
CA LEU A 115 -23.98 -2.71 -9.46
C LEU A 115 -22.88 -3.10 -8.47
N LYS A 116 -22.99 -4.26 -7.79
CA LYS A 116 -21.91 -4.76 -6.93
C LYS A 116 -20.63 -5.04 -7.70
N GLU A 117 -20.71 -5.65 -8.87
CA GLU A 117 -19.55 -5.88 -9.75
C GLU A 117 -18.96 -4.56 -10.26
N LEU A 118 -19.81 -3.59 -10.60
CA LEU A 118 -19.40 -2.25 -11.00
C LEU A 118 -18.71 -1.49 -9.86
N LEU A 119 -19.25 -1.57 -8.64
CA LEU A 119 -18.68 -0.95 -7.45
C LEU A 119 -17.30 -1.52 -7.13
N GLN A 120 -17.06 -2.82 -7.33
CA GLN A 120 -15.72 -3.40 -7.18
C GLN A 120 -14.71 -2.76 -8.15
N LYS A 121 -15.10 -2.55 -9.41
CA LYS A 121 -14.24 -1.85 -10.39
C LYS A 121 -13.99 -0.40 -9.97
N VAL A 122 -15.01 0.28 -9.45
CA VAL A 122 -14.87 1.67 -8.94
C VAL A 122 -13.97 1.73 -7.71
N ILE A 123 -14.06 0.78 -6.78
CA ILE A 123 -13.16 0.64 -5.62
C ILE A 123 -11.71 0.54 -6.10
N ASP A 124 -11.44 -0.36 -7.05
CA ASP A 124 -10.09 -0.59 -7.56
C ASP A 124 -9.53 0.64 -8.28
N GLN A 125 -10.34 1.28 -9.12
CA GLN A 125 -9.94 2.52 -9.79
C GLN A 125 -9.73 3.67 -8.81
N TRP A 126 -10.63 3.86 -7.85
CA TRP A 126 -10.51 4.92 -6.85
C TRP A 126 -9.23 4.77 -6.03
N ASP A 127 -8.92 3.55 -5.59
CA ASP A 127 -7.69 3.24 -4.86
C ASP A 127 -6.44 3.56 -5.72
N GLU A 128 -6.45 3.20 -7.01
CA GLU A 128 -5.35 3.52 -7.93
C GLU A 128 -5.13 5.02 -8.09
N LEU A 129 -6.21 5.76 -8.36
CA LEU A 129 -6.17 7.20 -8.58
C LEU A 129 -5.67 7.97 -7.35
N ARG A 130 -5.94 7.47 -6.15
CA ARG A 130 -5.46 8.10 -4.92
C ARG A 130 -3.99 7.85 -4.70
N LEU A 131 -3.54 6.60 -4.89
CA LEU A 131 -2.12 6.27 -4.82
C LEU A 131 -1.29 7.03 -5.86
N GLU A 132 -1.80 7.18 -7.10
CA GLU A 132 -1.18 8.01 -8.16
C GLU A 132 -0.98 9.48 -7.71
N ARG A 133 -1.85 9.98 -6.82
CA ARG A 133 -1.82 11.36 -6.31
C ARG A 133 -1.05 11.50 -5.01
N GLY A 134 -0.52 10.40 -4.48
CA GLY A 134 0.13 10.36 -3.16
C GLY A 134 -0.86 10.51 -1.99
N GLU A 135 -2.14 10.15 -2.20
CA GLU A 135 -3.18 10.13 -1.19
C GLU A 135 -3.43 8.69 -0.69
N ASP A 136 -3.86 8.56 0.58
CA ASP A 136 -4.22 7.28 1.16
C ASP A 136 -5.40 6.64 0.42
N GLY A 137 -5.20 5.42 -0.07
CA GLY A 137 -6.24 4.63 -0.75
C GLY A 137 -7.09 3.79 0.19
N ASP A 138 -7.51 2.63 -0.29
CA ASP A 138 -8.29 1.64 0.44
C ASP A 138 -7.37 0.56 1.04
N ASP A 139 -7.18 0.59 2.37
CA ASP A 139 -6.33 -0.37 3.09
C ASP A 139 -6.81 -1.84 2.99
N GLU A 140 -8.04 -2.07 2.52
CA GLU A 140 -8.62 -3.39 2.27
C GLU A 140 -8.54 -3.83 0.79
N ASN A 141 -7.97 -2.99 -0.09
CA ASN A 141 -7.81 -3.35 -1.49
C ASN A 141 -6.58 -4.26 -1.68
N PRO A 142 -6.75 -5.49 -2.20
CA PRO A 142 -5.70 -6.51 -2.23
C PRO A 142 -4.57 -6.24 -3.24
N ARG A 143 -4.69 -5.23 -4.11
CA ARG A 143 -3.67 -4.89 -5.12
C ARG A 143 -2.33 -4.45 -4.53
N LYS A 144 -2.35 -3.97 -3.27
CA LYS A 144 -1.15 -3.65 -2.49
C LYS A 144 -1.34 -4.11 -1.06
N SER A 145 -0.30 -4.73 -0.50
CA SER A 145 -0.27 -5.10 0.90
C SER A 145 -0.32 -3.88 1.81
N LYS A 146 -0.80 -4.04 3.05
CA LYS A 146 -0.79 -2.98 4.07
C LYS A 146 0.62 -2.41 4.29
N LYS A 147 1.65 -3.28 4.22
CA LYS A 147 3.04 -2.89 4.37
C LYS A 147 3.51 -1.96 3.24
N GLU A 148 3.17 -2.29 1.98
CA GLU A 148 3.49 -1.45 0.82
C GLU A 148 2.76 -0.11 0.89
N ARG A 149 1.50 -0.11 1.32
CA ARG A 149 0.71 1.12 1.50
C ARG A 149 1.35 2.06 2.51
N LYS A 150 1.68 1.57 3.72
CA LYS A 150 2.33 2.41 4.74
C LYS A 150 3.71 2.92 4.32
N ALA A 151 4.45 2.17 3.50
CA ALA A 151 5.70 2.65 2.93
C ALA A 151 5.50 3.77 1.90
N LEU A 152 4.46 3.68 1.06
CA LEU A 152 4.06 4.76 0.15
C LEU A 152 3.57 5.99 0.92
N ASP A 153 2.74 5.82 1.94
CA ASP A 153 2.24 6.91 2.79
C ASP A 153 3.41 7.65 3.45
N MET A 154 4.34 6.91 4.06
CA MET A 154 5.55 7.48 4.66
C MET A 154 6.39 8.25 3.63
N TYR A 155 6.55 7.70 2.43
CA TYR A 155 7.24 8.40 1.35
C TYR A 155 6.53 9.70 0.96
N ASN A 156 5.21 9.69 0.80
CA ASN A 156 4.44 10.87 0.40
C ASN A 156 4.49 11.97 1.46
N ILE A 157 4.49 11.60 2.74
CA ILE A 157 4.70 12.55 3.85
C ILE A 157 6.08 13.21 3.72
N ALA A 158 7.15 12.41 3.62
CA ALA A 158 8.52 12.93 3.50
C ALA A 158 8.72 13.75 2.20
N LYS A 159 8.09 13.31 1.10
CA LYS A 159 8.11 14.01 -0.19
C LYS A 159 7.61 15.45 -0.04
N SER A 160 6.59 15.69 0.79
CA SER A 160 6.01 17.03 0.96
C SER A 160 6.99 18.06 1.52
N ASP A 161 7.99 17.63 2.32
CA ASP A 161 9.05 18.49 2.85
C ASP A 161 9.93 19.07 1.74
N TYR A 162 10.07 18.35 0.62
CA TYR A 162 10.84 18.76 -0.55
C TYR A 162 10.00 19.52 -1.59
N GLN A 163 8.68 19.56 -1.43
CA GLN A 163 7.76 20.31 -2.29
C GLN A 163 7.52 21.75 -1.81
N ALA A 164 8.05 22.13 -0.63
CA ALA A 164 7.87 23.43 0.00
C ALA A 164 8.49 24.62 -0.76
N ALA A 165 7.97 25.82 -0.46
CA ALA A 165 7.73 26.92 -1.38
C ALA A 165 8.94 27.78 -1.81
N GLY A 166 9.03 28.06 -3.11
CA GLY A 166 9.91 29.06 -3.71
C GLY A 166 10.31 28.68 -5.14
N GLY A 167 10.72 29.63 -5.97
CA GLY A 167 11.26 29.37 -7.31
C GLY A 167 10.23 29.25 -8.44
N ALA A 168 10.75 29.23 -9.66
CA ALA A 168 9.97 29.21 -10.90
C ALA A 168 9.19 27.89 -11.05
N LYS A 169 7.98 27.96 -11.65
CA LYS A 169 7.10 26.81 -11.87
C LYS A 169 7.81 25.62 -12.55
N ALA A 170 8.59 25.89 -13.60
CA ALA A 170 9.32 24.85 -14.34
C ALA A 170 10.27 24.03 -13.45
N THR A 171 10.91 24.67 -12.46
CA THR A 171 11.79 23.98 -11.51
C THR A 171 10.98 23.07 -10.59
N LYS A 172 9.83 23.52 -10.12
CA LYS A 172 8.93 22.71 -9.27
C LYS A 172 8.43 21.49 -10.01
N ASP A 173 7.94 21.66 -11.24
CA ASP A 173 7.44 20.55 -12.07
C ASP A 173 8.53 19.48 -12.32
N LYS A 174 9.79 19.92 -12.47
CA LYS A 174 10.94 19.01 -12.63
C LYS A 174 11.24 18.24 -11.35
N VAL A 175 11.26 18.92 -10.20
CA VAL A 175 11.49 18.29 -8.89
C VAL A 175 10.37 17.29 -8.58
N ASP A 176 9.12 17.66 -8.82
CA ASP A 176 7.97 16.76 -8.67
C ASP A 176 8.09 15.51 -9.54
N THR A 177 8.58 15.67 -10.78
CA THR A 177 8.84 14.53 -11.67
C THR A 177 9.89 13.59 -11.09
N TRP A 178 11.01 14.11 -10.57
CA TRP A 178 12.05 13.29 -9.94
C TRP A 178 11.53 12.57 -8.70
N LEU A 179 10.79 13.28 -7.84
CA LEU A 179 10.18 12.67 -6.65
C LEU A 179 9.16 11.59 -7.04
N ASN A 180 8.40 11.77 -8.12
CA ASN A 180 7.48 10.74 -8.59
C ASN A 180 8.23 9.50 -9.11
N GLN A 181 9.36 9.69 -9.79
CA GLN A 181 10.20 8.59 -10.28
C GLN A 181 10.82 7.76 -9.14
N LEU A 182 11.15 8.39 -8.00
CA LEU A 182 11.75 7.71 -6.85
C LEU A 182 10.74 6.95 -5.97
N GLN A 183 9.44 7.22 -6.10
CA GLN A 183 8.41 6.73 -5.17
C GLN A 183 8.42 5.20 -4.99
N ASN A 184 8.40 4.45 -6.09
CA ASN A 184 8.32 2.99 -6.03
C ASN A 184 9.59 2.36 -5.44
N ASP A 185 10.77 2.91 -5.75
CA ASP A 185 12.04 2.45 -5.18
C ASP A 185 12.18 2.81 -3.71
N ALA A 186 11.79 4.02 -3.32
CA ALA A 186 11.80 4.45 -1.93
C ALA A 186 10.85 3.60 -1.08
N ALA A 187 9.62 3.37 -1.54
CA ALA A 187 8.66 2.51 -0.84
C ALA A 187 9.17 1.07 -0.72
N TYR A 188 9.86 0.54 -1.74
CA TYR A 188 10.48 -0.79 -1.66
C TYR A 188 11.65 -0.82 -0.66
N ASN A 189 12.52 0.20 -0.69
CA ASN A 189 13.68 0.31 0.18
C ASN A 189 13.28 0.46 1.64
N LEU A 190 12.24 1.25 1.95
CA LEU A 190 11.67 1.36 3.30
C LEU A 190 11.24 0.01 3.86
N GLN A 191 10.53 -0.78 3.05
CA GLN A 191 10.09 -2.11 3.46
C GLN A 191 11.24 -3.08 3.66
N SER A 192 12.22 -3.06 2.76
CA SER A 192 13.41 -3.91 2.79
C SER A 192 14.31 -3.56 3.97
N TYR A 193 14.42 -2.28 4.32
CA TYR A 193 15.16 -1.82 5.49
C TYR A 193 14.54 -2.35 6.78
N VAL A 194 13.21 -2.23 6.94
CA VAL A 194 12.50 -2.77 8.12
C VAL A 194 12.72 -4.28 8.25
N ASP A 195 12.62 -5.00 7.13
CA ASP A 195 12.84 -6.45 7.06
C ASP A 195 14.26 -6.85 7.47
N CYS A 196 15.26 -6.12 6.98
CA CYS A 196 16.66 -6.33 7.35
C CYS A 196 16.90 -6.00 8.83
N PHE A 197 16.37 -4.87 9.29
CA PHE A 197 16.51 -4.40 10.66
C PHE A 197 15.94 -5.43 11.65
N LEU A 198 14.72 -5.93 11.41
CA LEU A 198 14.10 -6.94 12.26
C LEU A 198 14.89 -8.25 12.25
N SER A 199 15.23 -8.77 11.06
CA SER A 199 15.95 -10.04 10.92
C SER A 199 17.31 -10.01 11.63
N GLU A 200 18.13 -8.98 11.39
CA GLU A 200 19.46 -8.90 12.01
C GLU A 200 19.38 -8.74 13.53
N ASN A 201 18.50 -7.88 14.03
CA ASN A 201 18.38 -7.65 15.47
C ASN A 201 17.77 -8.84 16.21
N LEU A 202 16.86 -9.59 15.59
CA LEU A 202 16.37 -10.84 16.17
C LEU A 202 17.46 -11.89 16.30
N VAL A 203 18.37 -12.01 15.31
CA VAL A 203 19.52 -12.92 15.44
C VAL A 203 20.45 -12.47 16.56
N ARG A 204 20.74 -11.17 16.67
CA ARG A 204 21.54 -10.63 17.80
C ARG A 204 20.90 -11.02 19.13
N LYS A 205 19.59 -10.81 19.28
CA LYS A 205 18.85 -11.16 20.50
C LYS A 205 18.88 -12.66 20.78
N TYR A 206 18.74 -13.51 19.77
CA TYR A 206 18.84 -14.96 19.93
C TYR A 206 20.24 -15.41 20.39
N ILE A 207 21.31 -14.84 19.82
CA ILE A 207 22.69 -15.14 20.22
C ILE A 207 22.92 -14.75 21.69
N GLU A 208 22.44 -13.58 22.10
CA GLU A 208 22.49 -13.10 23.48
C GLU A 208 21.74 -14.03 24.44
N ASP A 209 20.48 -14.36 24.10
CA ASP A 209 19.61 -15.22 24.91
C ASP A 209 20.18 -16.63 25.12
N LYS A 210 20.68 -17.25 24.05
CA LYS A 210 21.27 -18.60 24.11
C LYS A 210 22.72 -18.62 24.60
N GLY A 211 23.32 -17.45 24.89
CA GLY A 211 24.70 -17.33 25.35
C GLY A 211 25.72 -17.90 24.35
N LEU A 212 25.46 -17.78 23.04
CA LEU A 212 26.30 -18.40 22.02
C LEU A 212 27.63 -17.65 21.89
N LYS A 213 28.72 -18.41 21.79
CA LYS A 213 30.07 -17.86 21.69
C LYS A 213 30.44 -17.59 20.24
N LEU A 214 31.07 -16.45 20.01
CA LEU A 214 31.63 -16.09 18.70
C LEU A 214 32.88 -16.93 18.42
N SER A 215 33.04 -17.34 17.17
CA SER A 215 34.31 -17.90 16.71
C SER A 215 35.42 -16.84 16.67
N THR A 216 36.67 -17.26 16.65
CA THR A 216 37.84 -16.35 16.60
C THR A 216 37.78 -15.43 15.38
N GLY A 217 37.41 -15.95 14.20
CA GLY A 217 37.29 -15.16 12.98
C GLY A 217 36.21 -14.09 13.10
N VAL A 218 35.02 -14.46 13.60
CA VAL A 218 33.91 -13.52 13.80
C VAL A 218 34.26 -12.43 14.82
N SER A 219 34.96 -12.79 15.89
CA SER A 219 35.42 -11.83 16.90
C SER A 219 36.43 -10.83 16.34
N SER A 220 37.31 -11.30 15.43
CA SER A 220 38.26 -10.43 14.72
C SER A 220 37.54 -9.42 13.81
N ASP A 221 36.49 -9.85 13.09
CA ASP A 221 35.70 -8.95 12.25
C ASP A 221 35.01 -7.86 13.07
N ALA A 222 34.39 -8.21 14.21
CA ALA A 222 33.80 -7.21 15.10
C ALA A 222 34.83 -6.18 15.59
N THR A 223 36.04 -6.63 15.95
CA THR A 223 37.13 -5.75 16.40
C THR A 223 37.56 -4.79 15.29
N LYS A 224 37.67 -5.29 14.05
CA LYS A 224 37.97 -4.46 12.87
C LYS A 224 36.94 -3.35 12.67
N TRP A 225 35.65 -3.69 12.75
CA TRP A 225 34.58 -2.71 12.55
C TRP A 225 34.47 -1.71 13.69
N LYS A 226 34.71 -2.14 14.93
CA LYS A 226 34.81 -1.25 16.09
C LYS A 226 35.96 -0.26 15.91
N LYS A 227 37.15 -0.74 15.52
CA LYS A 227 38.29 0.14 15.23
C LYS A 227 37.97 1.15 14.13
N ARG A 228 37.32 0.71 13.04
CA ARG A 228 36.91 1.62 11.96
C ARG A 228 35.97 2.71 12.46
N GLU A 229 35.01 2.37 13.32
CA GLU A 229 34.13 3.35 13.97
C GLU A 229 34.94 4.36 14.79
N ASP A 230 35.87 3.90 15.64
CA ASP A 230 36.74 4.78 16.44
C ASP A 230 37.58 5.73 15.57
N ASP A 231 38.19 5.20 14.51
CA ASP A 231 39.01 6.00 13.58
C ASP A 231 38.14 7.08 12.90
N THR A 232 36.94 6.71 12.41
CA THR A 232 36.00 7.68 11.79
C THR A 232 35.41 8.68 12.77
N LYS A 233 35.20 8.29 14.04
CA LYS A 233 34.80 9.22 15.12
C LYS A 233 35.90 10.25 15.34
N GLY A 234 37.17 9.83 15.33
CA GLY A 234 38.33 10.72 15.43
C GLY A 234 38.37 11.73 14.28
N GLU A 235 38.21 11.28 13.04
CA GLU A 235 38.14 12.14 11.85
C GLU A 235 36.98 13.14 11.90
N ALA A 236 35.83 12.71 12.43
CA ALA A 236 34.63 13.54 12.56
C ALA A 236 34.60 14.41 13.82
N ASN A 237 35.62 14.33 14.69
CA ASN A 237 35.66 14.98 16.00
C ASN A 237 34.44 14.64 16.89
N ILE A 238 33.98 13.38 16.86
CA ILE A 238 32.86 12.88 17.66
C ILE A 238 33.41 12.15 18.90
N SER A 239 33.08 12.65 20.09
CA SER A 239 33.52 12.07 21.37
C SER A 239 32.42 11.35 22.17
N PHE A 240 31.18 11.31 21.68
CA PHE A 240 30.08 10.58 22.33
C PHE A 240 29.87 9.18 21.75
N GLU A 241 29.18 8.33 22.51
CA GLU A 241 28.79 6.99 22.06
C GLU A 241 27.67 7.05 21.03
N ILE A 242 27.84 6.39 19.88
CA ILE A 242 26.84 6.35 18.80
C ILE A 242 25.86 5.19 19.03
N ARG A 243 26.33 4.09 19.65
CA ARG A 243 25.53 2.89 19.91
C ARG A 243 24.99 2.94 21.33
N ALA A 244 23.68 2.74 21.48
CA ALA A 244 23.04 2.77 22.79
C ALA A 244 23.51 1.66 23.75
N ALA A 245 23.89 0.50 23.21
CA ALA A 245 24.43 -0.63 23.96
C ALA A 245 25.53 -1.30 23.14
N PRO A 246 26.77 -0.79 23.16
CA PRO A 246 27.85 -1.34 22.35
C PRO A 246 28.20 -2.75 22.84
N SER A 247 27.88 -3.74 22.02
CA SER A 247 28.28 -5.14 22.19
C SER A 247 29.07 -5.61 20.99
N THR A 248 29.85 -6.69 21.13
CA THR A 248 30.56 -7.29 19.99
C THR A 248 29.61 -7.62 18.83
N LEU A 249 28.37 -8.03 19.13
CA LEU A 249 27.34 -8.36 18.13
C LEU A 249 26.83 -7.15 17.36
N SER A 250 26.89 -5.95 17.95
CA SER A 250 26.43 -4.72 17.30
C SER A 250 27.32 -4.31 16.11
N TYR A 251 28.54 -4.86 16.03
CA TYR A 251 29.51 -4.63 14.95
C TYR A 251 29.49 -5.74 13.88
N LEU A 252 28.56 -6.68 13.95
CA LEU A 252 28.49 -7.81 13.03
C LEU A 252 27.37 -7.65 11.99
N ASP A 253 27.71 -8.02 10.76
CA ASP A 253 26.76 -8.21 9.65
C ASP A 253 25.97 -9.52 9.81
N MET A 254 24.85 -9.63 9.10
CA MET A 254 23.97 -10.81 9.11
C MET A 254 24.68 -12.14 8.85
N ASP A 255 25.69 -12.19 7.99
CA ASP A 255 26.42 -13.44 7.71
C ASP A 255 27.23 -13.90 8.93
N ALA A 256 27.94 -12.99 9.59
CA ALA A 256 28.66 -13.32 10.83
C ALA A 256 27.70 -13.70 11.98
N LEU A 257 26.55 -13.04 12.05
CA LEU A 257 25.48 -13.40 13.00
C LEU A 257 24.90 -14.79 12.70
N ALA A 258 24.61 -15.09 11.43
CA ALA A 258 24.02 -16.36 11.02
C ALA A 258 24.92 -17.57 11.31
N VAL A 259 26.22 -17.50 10.98
CA VAL A 259 27.15 -18.59 11.30
C VAL A 259 27.31 -18.79 12.81
N THR A 260 27.18 -17.73 13.61
CA THR A 260 27.19 -17.83 15.07
C THR A 260 25.93 -18.52 15.58
N ALA A 261 24.77 -18.11 15.06
CA ALA A 261 23.48 -18.64 15.50
C ALA A 261 23.29 -20.13 15.16
N GLU A 262 23.79 -20.58 14.01
CA GLU A 262 23.71 -21.99 13.58
C GLU A 262 24.95 -22.82 13.93
N GLY A 263 26.03 -22.18 14.38
CA GLY A 263 27.31 -22.82 14.73
C GLY A 263 28.14 -23.33 13.54
N SER A 264 27.63 -23.23 12.30
CA SER A 264 28.29 -23.72 11.10
C SER A 264 27.84 -22.93 9.86
N LYS A 265 28.68 -22.92 8.81
CA LYS A 265 28.32 -22.39 7.49
C LYS A 265 27.42 -23.35 6.70
N THR A 266 27.21 -24.56 7.18
CA THR A 266 26.33 -25.58 6.57
C THR A 266 25.45 -26.22 7.64
N THR A 267 24.26 -26.68 7.24
CA THR A 267 23.35 -27.42 8.12
C THR A 267 23.24 -28.85 7.60
N ASN A 268 23.90 -29.82 8.24
CA ASN A 268 23.92 -31.23 7.81
C ASN A 268 24.34 -31.39 6.33
N GLY A 269 25.36 -30.66 5.88
CA GLY A 269 25.82 -30.66 4.48
C GLY A 269 24.93 -29.90 3.50
N LYS A 270 23.86 -29.23 3.98
CA LYS A 270 22.95 -28.41 3.18
C LYS A 270 23.15 -26.91 3.45
N GLN A 271 22.46 -26.09 2.66
CA GLN A 271 22.40 -24.63 2.81
C GLN A 271 21.93 -24.22 4.21
N SER A 272 22.57 -23.18 4.72
CA SER A 272 22.43 -22.59 6.06
C SER A 272 21.87 -21.16 5.97
N LEU A 273 21.44 -20.60 7.09
CA LEU A 273 21.13 -19.17 7.19
C LEU A 273 22.34 -18.31 6.78
N TRP A 274 23.56 -18.77 7.02
CA TRP A 274 24.78 -18.09 6.55
C TRP A 274 24.80 -17.97 5.03
N SER A 275 24.44 -19.04 4.31
CA SER A 275 24.43 -19.01 2.84
C SER A 275 23.37 -18.06 2.27
N ASP A 276 22.21 -17.94 2.94
CA ASP A 276 21.19 -16.96 2.58
C ASP A 276 21.66 -15.53 2.89
N ALA A 277 22.28 -15.31 4.04
CA ALA A 277 22.82 -14.00 4.43
C ALA A 277 23.89 -13.50 3.46
N VAL A 278 24.77 -14.37 2.99
CA VAL A 278 25.79 -14.04 1.97
C VAL A 278 25.14 -13.64 0.64
N GLN A 279 24.11 -14.35 0.20
CA GLN A 279 23.37 -14.03 -1.04
C GLN A 279 22.53 -12.76 -0.92
N TYR A 280 22.02 -12.48 0.28
CA TYR A 280 21.21 -11.30 0.59
C TYR A 280 22.04 -10.02 0.60
N LYS A 281 23.28 -10.11 1.09
CA LYS A 281 24.17 -8.98 1.40
C LYS A 281 24.38 -7.98 0.25
N PRO A 282 24.65 -8.37 -1.01
CA PRO A 282 24.93 -7.39 -2.07
C PRO A 282 23.73 -6.48 -2.37
N ALA A 283 22.54 -7.06 -2.55
CA ALA A 283 21.33 -6.30 -2.81
C ALA A 283 20.90 -5.49 -1.56
N ARG A 284 21.02 -6.08 -0.36
CA ARG A 284 20.77 -5.37 0.91
C ARG A 284 21.68 -4.15 1.08
N ASN A 285 22.98 -4.28 0.76
CA ASN A 285 23.92 -3.18 0.87
C ASN A 285 23.59 -2.06 -0.11
N ALA A 286 23.18 -2.40 -1.34
CA ALA A 286 22.68 -1.39 -2.27
C ALA A 286 21.48 -0.64 -1.70
N VAL A 287 20.51 -1.31 -1.08
CA VAL A 287 19.39 -0.65 -0.35
C VAL A 287 19.91 0.24 0.78
N GLY A 288 20.80 -0.28 1.64
CA GLY A 288 21.39 0.46 2.76
C GLY A 288 22.19 1.70 2.33
N HIS A 289 22.73 1.69 1.10
CA HIS A 289 23.40 2.83 0.47
C HIS A 289 22.49 3.66 -0.44
N THR A 290 21.17 3.57 -0.28
CA THR A 290 20.16 4.35 -1.03
C THR A 290 20.14 4.11 -2.54
N GLY A 291 20.65 2.96 -2.98
CA GLY A 291 20.65 2.55 -4.38
C GLY A 291 19.26 2.18 -4.91
N LEU A 292 19.08 2.38 -6.21
CA LEU A 292 17.88 1.95 -6.95
C LEU A 292 18.12 0.55 -7.51
N LEU A 293 17.33 -0.43 -7.05
CA LEU A 293 17.50 -1.82 -7.46
C LEU A 293 16.81 -2.11 -8.80
N SER A 294 17.45 -2.93 -9.63
CA SER A 294 16.79 -3.52 -10.78
C SER A 294 15.63 -4.44 -10.36
N PRO A 295 14.61 -4.67 -11.22
CA PRO A 295 13.53 -5.60 -10.90
C PRO A 295 14.03 -7.00 -10.51
N VAL A 296 15.08 -7.50 -11.18
CA VAL A 296 15.71 -8.79 -10.85
C VAL A 296 16.33 -8.78 -9.45
N ALA A 297 17.02 -7.70 -9.09
CA ALA A 297 17.61 -7.55 -7.77
C ALA A 297 16.54 -7.47 -6.65
N LYS A 298 15.41 -6.80 -6.90
CA LYS A 298 14.26 -6.77 -5.98
C LYS A 298 13.66 -8.17 -5.78
N THR A 299 13.45 -8.92 -6.86
CA THR A 299 12.94 -10.30 -6.80
C THR A 299 13.90 -11.21 -6.03
N HIS A 300 15.20 -11.11 -6.29
CA HIS A 300 16.25 -11.84 -5.56
C HIS A 300 16.21 -11.50 -4.07
N LEU A 301 16.24 -10.21 -3.72
CA LEU A 301 16.22 -9.74 -2.32
C LEU A 301 14.97 -10.25 -1.58
N ASN A 302 13.79 -10.17 -2.19
CA ASN A 302 12.54 -10.66 -1.60
C ASN A 302 12.57 -12.18 -1.36
N THR A 303 12.97 -12.94 -2.38
CA THR A 303 12.96 -14.41 -2.30
C THR A 303 13.97 -14.90 -1.26
N THR A 304 15.17 -14.31 -1.22
CA THR A 304 16.18 -14.64 -0.22
C THR A 304 15.71 -14.23 1.19
N HIS A 305 15.05 -13.07 1.35
CA HIS A 305 14.54 -12.65 2.65
C HIS A 305 13.43 -13.56 3.18
N GLU A 306 12.52 -14.03 2.33
CA GLU A 306 11.47 -14.97 2.77
C GLU A 306 12.08 -16.26 3.33
N ASN A 307 13.17 -16.76 2.74
CA ASN A 307 13.90 -17.91 3.28
C ASN A 307 14.58 -17.58 4.62
N ILE A 308 15.24 -16.42 4.72
CA ILE A 308 15.81 -15.92 5.98
C ILE A 308 14.72 -15.88 7.07
N LYS A 309 13.56 -15.28 6.77
CA LYS A 309 12.43 -15.15 7.71
C LYS A 309 11.93 -16.52 8.18
N ALA A 310 11.77 -17.47 7.26
CA ALA A 310 11.34 -18.83 7.59
C ALA A 310 12.36 -19.54 8.50
N ARG A 311 13.65 -19.46 8.18
CA ARG A 311 14.72 -20.03 9.02
C ARG A 311 14.83 -19.37 10.38
N LEU A 312 14.72 -18.05 10.46
CA LEU A 312 14.72 -17.33 11.74
C LEU A 312 13.56 -17.77 12.63
N ARG A 313 12.35 -17.94 12.08
CA ARG A 313 11.22 -18.48 12.85
C ARG A 313 11.52 -19.88 13.38
N ALA A 314 12.13 -20.75 12.56
CA ALA A 314 12.52 -22.10 12.97
C ALA A 314 13.67 -22.13 13.99
N LEU A 315 14.56 -21.13 13.95
CA LEU A 315 15.64 -20.96 14.91
C LEU A 315 15.08 -20.49 16.27
N LEU A 316 14.19 -19.50 16.24
CA LEU A 316 13.56 -18.91 17.42
C LEU A 316 12.53 -19.83 18.10
N SER A 317 12.00 -20.83 17.40
CA SER A 317 11.08 -21.81 17.97
C SER A 317 11.80 -22.97 18.69
N LYS A 318 13.13 -23.02 18.65
CA LYS A 318 13.91 -24.03 19.38
C LYS A 318 13.91 -23.71 20.88
N PRO A 319 13.68 -24.71 21.74
CA PRO A 319 13.65 -24.53 23.19
C PRO A 319 14.95 -23.97 23.76
#